data_AF-A0A437Q636-F1
#
_entry.id   AF-A0A437Q636-F1
#
_cell.length_a   1.000
_cell.length_b   1.000
_cell.length_c   1.000
_cell.angle_alpha   90.00
_cell.angle_beta   90.00
_cell.angle_gamma   90.00
#
_symmetry.space_group_name_H-M   'P 1'
#
loop_
_entity.id
_entity.type
_entity.pdbx_description
1 polymer ?
#
loop_
_entity_poly.entity_id
_entity_poly.type
_entity_poly.pdbx_seq_one_letter_code
_entity_poly.pdbx_strand_id
1 'polypeptide(L)'
;MLNLFKDQTIKKLKRAIEEGDTQTVSQTFKKLKQAEQAALAPELLSLAITTAQPAALETLLSADISPNTTTEHGTPSLILALEQSDSLRLITPLLQAGANTQGLDLPLRCLELCRDETLMMHLNRLQQHGVGLDAHSEALFAHAAAKNNAELIKFLVHSEVTMPSEWPAGTPEMIIALAKRCEEDQRIQKLMLQR
;
A
#
# COMPACT_ATOMS: atom_id res chain seq x y z
N MET A 1 29.20 -6.45 31.24
CA MET A 1 27.79 -6.46 31.71
C MET A 1 26.85 -5.60 30.86
N LEU A 2 27.22 -4.39 30.39
CA LEU A 2 26.32 -3.52 29.60
C LEU A 2 25.78 -4.15 28.28
N ASN A 3 26.55 -4.97 27.57
CA ASN A 3 26.09 -5.58 26.31
C ASN A 3 24.99 -6.64 26.49
N LEU A 4 24.92 -7.31 27.64
CA LEU A 4 23.95 -8.38 27.87
C LEU A 4 22.53 -7.81 28.07
N PHE A 5 22.42 -6.72 28.82
CA PHE A 5 21.13 -6.04 29.06
C PHE A 5 20.56 -5.40 27.79
N LYS A 6 21.45 -4.87 26.93
CA LYS A 6 21.06 -4.34 25.62
C LYS A 6 20.49 -5.46 24.72
N ASP A 7 21.19 -6.58 24.65
CA ASP A 7 20.77 -7.73 23.84
C ASP A 7 19.43 -8.32 24.30
N GLN A 8 19.20 -8.37 25.62
CA GLN A 8 17.89 -8.75 26.18
C GLN A 8 16.78 -7.75 25.86
N THR A 9 17.08 -6.45 25.88
CA THR A 9 16.10 -5.38 25.56
C THR A 9 15.67 -5.48 24.10
N ILE A 10 16.63 -5.68 23.18
CA ILE A 10 16.34 -5.84 21.75
C ILE A 10 15.55 -7.13 21.50
N LYS A 11 15.93 -8.26 22.12
CA LYS A 11 15.17 -9.51 22.03
C LYS A 11 13.73 -9.36 22.52
N LYS A 12 13.54 -8.66 23.65
CA LYS A 12 12.20 -8.36 24.18
C LYS A 12 11.39 -7.50 23.22
N LEU A 13 12.02 -6.49 22.60
CA LEU A 13 11.37 -5.63 21.63
C LEU A 13 10.93 -6.41 20.38
N LYS A 14 11.81 -7.23 19.80
CA LYS A 14 11.50 -8.06 18.62
C LYS A 14 10.34 -9.01 18.90
N ARG A 15 10.38 -9.69 20.04
CA ARG A 15 9.28 -10.57 20.49
C ARG A 15 7.96 -9.81 20.65
N ALA A 16 7.99 -8.63 21.24
CA ALA A 16 6.78 -7.81 21.39
C ALA A 16 6.21 -7.37 20.04
N ILE A 17 7.05 -7.13 19.03
CA ILE A 17 6.60 -6.87 17.66
C ILE A 17 5.91 -8.11 17.11
N GLU A 18 6.57 -9.27 17.15
CA GLU A 18 6.04 -10.56 16.67
C GLU A 18 4.69 -10.94 17.31
N GLU A 19 4.51 -10.62 18.59
CA GLU A 19 3.29 -10.87 19.36
C GLU A 19 2.24 -9.76 19.20
N GLY A 20 2.57 -8.64 18.55
CA GLY A 20 1.67 -7.48 18.40
C GLY A 20 1.44 -6.68 19.70
N ASP A 21 2.30 -6.84 20.71
CA ASP A 21 2.22 -6.14 22.00
C ASP A 21 2.73 -4.68 21.85
N THR A 22 1.85 -3.82 21.34
CA THR A 22 2.12 -2.39 21.11
C THR A 22 2.57 -1.64 22.37
N GLN A 23 2.08 -2.04 23.54
CA GLN A 23 2.47 -1.42 24.80
C GLN A 23 3.93 -1.72 25.11
N THR A 24 4.34 -2.99 25.04
CA THR A 24 5.74 -3.37 25.24
C THR A 24 6.64 -2.80 24.14
N VAL A 25 6.17 -2.73 22.89
CA VAL A 25 6.89 -2.09 21.78
C VAL A 25 7.19 -0.63 22.12
N SER A 26 6.15 0.17 22.41
CA SER A 26 6.32 1.60 22.71
C SER A 26 7.22 1.84 23.92
N GLN A 27 7.01 1.09 25.02
CA GLN A 27 7.80 1.24 26.23
C GLN A 27 9.26 0.83 26.07
N THR A 28 9.52 -0.24 25.31
CA THR A 28 10.88 -0.77 25.13
C THR A 28 11.64 0.06 24.11
N PHE A 29 10.99 0.49 23.03
CA PHE A 29 11.59 1.34 22.00
C PHE A 29 12.03 2.70 22.57
N LYS A 30 11.18 3.35 23.41
CA LYS A 30 11.51 4.63 24.06
C LYS A 30 12.71 4.57 25.03
N LYS A 31 13.08 3.38 25.51
CA LYS A 31 14.26 3.20 26.39
C LYS A 31 15.58 3.16 25.62
N LEU A 32 15.52 2.89 24.31
CA LEU A 32 16.69 2.88 23.46
C LEU A 32 17.17 4.32 23.20
N LYS A 33 18.47 4.50 23.04
CA LYS A 33 19.02 5.80 22.64
C LYS A 33 18.64 6.10 21.19
N GLN A 34 18.54 7.37 20.82
CA GLN A 34 18.21 7.80 19.45
C GLN A 34 19.05 7.09 18.37
N ALA A 35 20.37 6.97 18.60
CA ALA A 35 21.26 6.30 17.66
C ALA A 35 20.96 4.79 17.50
N GLU A 36 20.46 4.15 18.56
CA GLU A 36 20.08 2.73 18.54
C GLU A 36 18.72 2.55 17.86
N GLN A 37 17.78 3.46 18.10
CA GLN A 37 16.49 3.50 17.42
C GLN A 37 16.68 3.64 15.90
N ALA A 38 17.51 4.60 15.48
CA ALA A 38 17.82 4.81 14.07
C ALA A 38 18.51 3.60 13.43
N ALA A 39 19.44 2.95 14.14
CA ALA A 39 20.15 1.77 13.64
C ALA A 39 19.23 0.53 13.51
N LEU A 40 18.25 0.38 14.41
CA LEU A 40 17.34 -0.76 14.42
C LEU A 40 16.07 -0.55 13.58
N ALA A 41 15.73 0.69 13.23
CA ALA A 41 14.49 1.05 12.54
C ALA A 41 14.17 0.19 11.31
N PRO A 42 15.09 -0.01 10.33
CA PRO A 42 14.81 -0.83 9.16
C PRO A 42 14.46 -2.28 9.51
N GLU A 43 15.17 -2.86 10.48
CA GLU A 43 14.96 -4.23 10.93
C GLU A 43 13.61 -4.37 11.66
N LEU A 44 13.28 -3.44 12.58
CA LEU A 44 12.04 -3.48 13.35
C LEU A 44 10.80 -3.27 12.46
N LEU A 45 10.87 -2.34 11.49
CA LEU A 45 9.80 -2.17 10.51
C LEU A 45 9.63 -3.42 9.64
N SER A 46 10.72 -3.97 9.12
CA SER A 46 10.67 -5.18 8.31
C SER A 46 10.07 -6.34 9.11
N LEU A 47 10.45 -6.49 10.38
CA LEU A 47 9.89 -7.51 11.28
C LEU A 47 8.39 -7.34 11.49
N ALA A 48 7.92 -6.13 11.77
CA ALA A 48 6.49 -5.86 11.95
C ALA A 48 5.68 -6.17 10.68
N ILE A 49 6.27 -5.93 9.50
CA ILE A 49 5.66 -6.22 8.21
C ILE A 49 5.60 -7.73 7.96
N THR A 50 6.72 -8.44 8.06
CA THR A 50 6.81 -9.88 7.73
C THR A 50 6.08 -10.77 8.73
N THR A 51 5.86 -10.29 9.96
CA THR A 51 5.05 -10.97 10.97
C THR A 51 3.57 -10.58 10.90
N ALA A 52 3.18 -9.75 9.93
CA ALA A 52 1.82 -9.24 9.72
C ALA A 52 1.23 -8.55 10.95
N GLN A 53 2.00 -7.65 11.57
CA GLN A 53 1.64 -6.95 12.81
C GLN A 53 1.40 -5.45 12.57
N PRO A 54 0.25 -5.06 11.97
CA PRO A 54 -0.04 -3.68 11.60
C PRO A 54 -0.11 -2.71 12.79
N ALA A 55 -0.56 -3.18 13.96
CA ALA A 55 -0.62 -2.33 15.16
C ALA A 55 0.79 -2.03 15.72
N ALA A 56 1.69 -3.01 15.67
CA ALA A 56 3.09 -2.80 16.02
C ALA A 56 3.78 -1.87 15.01
N LEU A 57 3.51 -2.05 13.71
CA LEU A 57 3.96 -1.18 12.64
C LEU A 57 3.54 0.29 12.85
N GLU A 58 2.26 0.53 13.12
CA GLU A 58 1.73 1.87 13.43
C GLU A 58 2.40 2.49 14.66
N THR A 59 2.63 1.68 15.70
CA THR A 59 3.33 2.13 16.93
C THR A 59 4.77 2.55 16.65
N LEU A 60 5.49 1.82 15.79
CA LEU A 60 6.85 2.14 15.38
C LEU A 60 6.90 3.42 14.54
N LEU A 61 6.00 3.56 13.56
CA LEU A 61 5.91 4.75 12.72
C LEU A 61 5.54 6.01 13.51
N SER A 62 4.68 5.87 14.53
CA SER A 62 4.32 6.95 15.46
C SER A 62 5.49 7.39 16.36
N ALA A 63 6.59 6.64 16.38
CA ALA A 63 7.81 6.96 17.13
C ALA A 63 8.89 7.60 16.22
N ASP A 64 8.46 8.30 15.16
CA ASP A 64 9.30 8.99 14.18
C ASP A 64 10.28 8.08 13.42
N ILE A 65 9.98 6.77 13.35
CA ILE A 65 10.69 5.90 12.43
C ILE A 65 10.26 6.25 11.00
N SER A 66 11.26 6.51 10.15
CA SER A 66 11.02 6.75 8.73
C SER A 66 10.32 5.54 8.08
N PRO A 67 9.18 5.73 7.37
CA PRO A 67 8.54 4.64 6.62
C PRO A 67 9.32 4.25 5.35
N ASN A 68 10.36 5.00 5.00
CA ASN A 68 11.15 4.86 3.77
C ASN A 68 12.37 3.96 3.95
N THR A 69 12.34 3.05 4.92
CA THR A 69 13.41 2.06 5.09
C THR A 69 13.37 1.01 3.99
N THR A 70 14.50 0.40 3.76
CA THR A 70 14.64 -0.77 2.87
C THR A 70 15.13 -1.97 3.65
N THR A 71 14.80 -3.17 3.18
CA THR A 71 15.42 -4.41 3.65
C THR A 71 16.91 -4.45 3.27
N GLU A 72 17.63 -5.48 3.74
CA GLU A 72 19.04 -5.72 3.35
C GLU A 72 19.22 -5.93 1.84
N HIS A 73 18.16 -6.38 1.14
CA HIS A 73 18.14 -6.54 -0.31
C HIS A 73 17.72 -5.27 -1.07
N GLY A 74 17.49 -4.16 -0.36
CA GLY A 74 17.06 -2.90 -0.94
C GLY A 74 15.56 -2.82 -1.23
N THR A 75 14.75 -3.80 -0.79
CA THR A 75 13.29 -3.76 -0.98
C THR A 75 12.68 -2.67 -0.10
N PRO A 76 11.98 -1.66 -0.66
CA PRO A 76 11.30 -0.65 0.13
C PRO A 76 10.23 -1.25 1.03
N SER A 77 10.07 -0.74 2.26
CA SER A 77 9.07 -1.25 3.22
C SER A 77 7.65 -1.28 2.64
N LEU A 78 7.29 -0.32 1.78
CA LEU A 78 5.98 -0.30 1.13
C LEU A 78 5.77 -1.48 0.16
N ILE A 79 6.81 -1.89 -0.58
CA ILE A 79 6.76 -3.07 -1.45
C ILE A 79 6.69 -4.34 -0.61
N LEU A 80 7.53 -4.46 0.41
CA LEU A 80 7.51 -5.60 1.33
C LEU A 80 6.13 -5.80 1.98
N ALA A 81 5.46 -4.70 2.34
CA ALA A 81 4.10 -4.73 2.88
C ALA A 81 3.06 -5.18 1.87
N LEU A 82 3.22 -4.79 0.59
CA LEU A 82 2.31 -5.18 -0.48
C LEU A 82 2.38 -6.68 -0.82
N GLU A 83 3.53 -7.31 -0.60
CA GLU A 83 3.76 -8.75 -0.78
C GLU A 83 3.07 -9.63 0.30
N GLN A 84 2.60 -9.03 1.40
CA GLN A 84 1.97 -9.78 2.50
C GLN A 84 0.48 -10.07 2.22
N SER A 85 -0.05 -11.10 2.88
CA SER A 85 -1.45 -11.51 2.72
C SER A 85 -2.47 -10.49 3.26
N ASP A 86 -2.12 -9.76 4.33
CA ASP A 86 -2.90 -8.65 4.92
C ASP A 86 -2.30 -7.29 4.54
N SER A 87 -1.85 -7.18 3.28
CA SER A 87 -1.12 -6.02 2.76
C SER A 87 -1.85 -4.70 2.97
N LEU A 88 -3.18 -4.65 2.79
CA LEU A 88 -3.95 -3.41 2.97
C LEU A 88 -3.77 -2.79 4.36
N ARG A 89 -3.75 -3.62 5.42
CA ARG A 89 -3.56 -3.18 6.81
C ARG A 89 -2.12 -2.75 7.09
N LEU A 90 -1.15 -3.18 6.28
CA LEU A 90 0.26 -2.84 6.42
C LEU A 90 0.65 -1.61 5.57
N ILE A 91 0.16 -1.49 4.33
CA ILE A 91 0.46 -0.34 3.47
C ILE A 91 -0.19 0.94 3.98
N THR A 92 -1.36 0.84 4.63
CA THR A 92 -2.11 2.02 5.12
C THR A 92 -1.29 2.86 6.10
N PRO A 93 -0.76 2.31 7.22
CA PRO A 93 0.04 3.10 8.15
C PRO A 93 1.35 3.62 7.52
N LEU A 94 1.96 2.88 6.60
CA LEU A 94 3.14 3.35 5.85
C LEU A 94 2.82 4.58 5.00
N LEU A 95 1.72 4.55 4.24
CA LEU A 95 1.27 5.67 3.42
C LEU A 95 0.85 6.88 4.27
N GLN A 96 0.20 6.64 5.42
CA GLN A 96 -0.13 7.70 6.39
C GLN A 96 1.11 8.35 6.99
N ALA A 97 2.17 7.59 7.22
CA ALA A 97 3.45 8.08 7.69
C ALA A 97 4.28 8.79 6.61
N GLY A 98 3.79 8.86 5.36
CA GLY A 98 4.50 9.51 4.25
C GLY A 98 5.52 8.62 3.55
N ALA A 99 5.25 7.32 3.42
CA ALA A 99 6.04 6.44 2.57
C ALA A 99 6.11 6.99 1.12
N ASN A 100 7.30 6.98 0.56
CA ASN A 100 7.58 7.38 -0.81
C ASN A 100 6.99 6.35 -1.77
N THR A 101 6.16 6.83 -2.68
CA THR A 101 5.46 6.04 -3.69
C THR A 101 6.09 6.18 -5.08
N GLN A 102 7.01 7.13 -5.26
CA GLN A 102 7.61 7.47 -6.55
C GLN A 102 8.54 6.36 -7.05
N GLY A 103 8.40 5.99 -8.32
CA GLY A 103 9.26 5.00 -8.99
C GLY A 103 9.04 3.55 -8.53
N LEU A 104 7.94 3.25 -7.84
CA LEU A 104 7.62 1.91 -7.34
C LEU A 104 6.59 1.16 -8.19
N ASP A 105 6.02 1.81 -9.21
CA ASP A 105 4.96 1.27 -10.08
C ASP A 105 3.84 0.57 -9.30
N LEU A 106 3.44 1.17 -8.16
CA LEU A 106 2.52 0.55 -7.19
C LEU A 106 1.21 0.05 -7.82
N PRO A 107 0.56 0.75 -8.77
CA PRO A 107 -0.63 0.21 -9.43
C PRO A 107 -0.35 -1.11 -10.17
N LEU A 108 0.78 -1.25 -10.87
CA LEU A 108 1.17 -2.51 -11.52
C LEU A 108 1.47 -3.58 -10.49
N ARG A 109 2.20 -3.24 -9.41
CA ARG A 109 2.46 -4.18 -8.31
C ARG A 109 1.16 -4.66 -7.65
N CYS A 110 0.14 -3.82 -7.54
CA CYS A 110 -1.18 -4.25 -7.08
C CYS A 110 -1.81 -5.27 -8.03
N LEU A 111 -1.72 -5.10 -9.35
CA LEU A 111 -2.23 -6.09 -10.32
C LEU A 111 -1.52 -7.44 -10.21
N GLU A 112 -0.22 -7.42 -9.87
CA GLU A 112 0.62 -8.62 -9.74
C GLU A 112 0.42 -9.34 -8.40
N LEU A 113 0.33 -8.60 -7.30
CA LEU A 113 0.43 -9.14 -5.94
C LEU A 113 -0.91 -9.21 -5.20
N CYS A 114 -1.87 -8.36 -5.53
CA CYS A 114 -3.14 -8.29 -4.80
C CYS A 114 -4.15 -9.30 -5.34
N ARG A 115 -4.97 -9.82 -4.43
CA ARG A 115 -6.13 -10.65 -4.80
C ARG A 115 -7.23 -9.79 -5.40
N ASP A 116 -7.99 -10.36 -6.34
CA ASP A 116 -9.03 -9.65 -7.08
C ASP A 116 -10.09 -9.02 -6.17
N GLU A 117 -10.44 -9.69 -5.06
CA GLU A 117 -11.44 -9.19 -4.10
C GLU A 117 -10.97 -7.94 -3.36
N THR A 118 -9.65 -7.72 -3.31
CA THR A 118 -9.02 -6.63 -2.57
C THR A 118 -8.35 -5.59 -3.46
N LEU A 119 -8.19 -5.87 -4.76
CA LEU A 119 -7.46 -5.01 -5.69
C LEU A 119 -8.00 -3.58 -5.71
N MET A 120 -9.32 -3.40 -5.84
CA MET A 120 -9.94 -2.07 -5.82
C MET A 120 -9.69 -1.33 -4.51
N MET A 121 -9.67 -2.03 -3.37
CA MET A 121 -9.37 -1.40 -2.08
C MET A 121 -7.91 -0.92 -2.00
N HIS A 122 -6.97 -1.67 -2.58
CA HIS A 122 -5.58 -1.25 -2.68
C HIS A 122 -5.40 -0.05 -3.61
N LEU A 123 -5.96 -0.09 -4.82
CA LEU A 123 -5.89 1.02 -5.77
C LEU A 123 -6.52 2.30 -5.19
N ASN A 124 -7.69 2.18 -4.56
CA ASN A 124 -8.32 3.29 -3.88
C ASN A 124 -7.44 3.85 -2.75
N ARG A 125 -6.82 2.98 -1.94
CA ARG A 125 -5.91 3.40 -0.87
C ARG A 125 -4.69 4.14 -1.43
N LEU A 126 -4.10 3.65 -2.51
CA LEU A 126 -2.98 4.33 -3.17
C LEU A 126 -3.39 5.73 -3.68
N GLN A 127 -4.54 5.83 -4.34
CA GLN A 127 -5.07 7.09 -4.87
C GLN A 127 -5.38 8.10 -3.75
N GLN A 128 -5.94 7.66 -2.61
CA GLN A 128 -6.15 8.50 -1.43
C GLN A 128 -4.86 9.11 -0.88
N HIS A 129 -3.72 8.47 -1.12
CA HIS A 129 -2.40 8.95 -0.72
C HIS A 129 -1.59 9.53 -1.90
N GLY A 130 -2.27 9.97 -2.96
CA GLY A 130 -1.69 10.75 -4.05
C GLY A 130 -0.97 9.93 -5.13
N VAL A 131 -1.11 8.61 -5.15
CA VAL A 131 -0.60 7.79 -6.24
C VAL A 131 -1.54 7.89 -7.43
N GLY A 132 -1.06 8.50 -8.51
CA GLY A 132 -1.79 8.58 -9.77
C GLY A 132 -1.93 7.21 -10.44
N LEU A 133 -3.12 6.90 -10.94
CA LEU A 133 -3.39 5.65 -11.66
C LEU A 133 -3.20 5.81 -13.19
N ASP A 134 -3.25 7.04 -13.72
CA ASP A 134 -3.16 7.33 -15.16
C ASP A 134 -1.88 6.83 -15.83
N ALA A 135 -0.75 6.86 -15.12
CA ALA A 135 0.54 6.38 -15.61
C ALA A 135 0.50 4.90 -16.04
N HIS A 136 -0.49 4.14 -15.54
CA HIS A 136 -0.70 2.73 -15.86
C HIS A 136 -2.14 2.45 -16.31
N SER A 137 -2.84 3.46 -16.85
CA SER A 137 -4.23 3.36 -17.31
C SER A 137 -4.45 2.16 -18.25
N GLU A 138 -3.63 2.02 -19.28
CA GLU A 138 -3.73 0.91 -20.25
C GLU A 138 -3.65 -0.46 -19.56
N ALA A 139 -2.70 -0.66 -18.65
CA ALA A 139 -2.53 -1.92 -17.94
C ALA A 139 -3.72 -2.21 -16.99
N LEU A 140 -4.24 -1.18 -16.31
CA LEU A 140 -5.39 -1.29 -15.41
C LEU A 140 -6.66 -1.67 -16.19
N PHE A 141 -6.94 -0.99 -17.30
CA PHE A 141 -8.08 -1.30 -18.16
C PHE A 141 -7.92 -2.67 -18.84
N ALA A 142 -6.72 -3.01 -19.30
CA ALA A 142 -6.45 -4.33 -19.89
C ALA A 142 -6.66 -5.46 -18.89
N HIS A 143 -6.20 -5.31 -17.65
CA HIS A 143 -6.43 -6.28 -16.60
C HIS A 143 -7.93 -6.45 -16.31
N ALA A 144 -8.66 -5.34 -16.17
CA ALA A 144 -10.09 -5.36 -15.92
C ALA A 144 -10.87 -6.01 -17.08
N ALA A 145 -10.52 -5.68 -18.32
CA ALA A 145 -11.12 -6.25 -19.53
C ALA A 145 -10.85 -7.76 -19.65
N ALA A 146 -9.60 -8.19 -19.47
CA ALA A 146 -9.20 -9.59 -19.57
C ALA A 146 -9.93 -10.48 -18.54
N LYS A 147 -10.23 -9.93 -17.36
CA LYS A 147 -11.00 -10.61 -16.30
C LYS A 147 -12.50 -10.39 -16.37
N ASN A 148 -12.99 -9.63 -17.35
CA ASN A 148 -14.40 -9.20 -17.45
C ASN A 148 -14.91 -8.55 -16.13
N ASN A 149 -14.03 -7.81 -15.45
CA ASN A 149 -14.29 -7.21 -14.14
C ASN A 149 -14.98 -5.85 -14.29
N ALA A 150 -16.30 -5.88 -14.46
CA ALA A 150 -17.14 -4.70 -14.60
C ALA A 150 -17.01 -3.70 -13.43
N GLU A 151 -16.82 -4.19 -12.20
CA GLU A 151 -16.69 -3.31 -11.04
C GLU A 151 -15.36 -2.56 -11.04
N LEU A 152 -14.26 -3.21 -11.43
CA LEU A 152 -12.98 -2.52 -11.62
C LEU A 152 -13.05 -1.48 -12.75
N ILE A 153 -13.73 -1.78 -13.86
CA ILE A 153 -13.95 -0.81 -14.95
C ILE A 153 -14.70 0.42 -14.43
N LYS A 154 -15.81 0.22 -13.71
CA LYS A 154 -16.56 1.31 -13.10
C LYS A 154 -15.66 2.10 -12.15
N PHE A 155 -14.94 1.43 -11.26
CA PHE A 155 -14.02 2.08 -10.33
C PHE A 155 -13.01 2.98 -11.05
N LEU A 156 -12.31 2.46 -12.07
CA LEU A 156 -11.30 3.21 -12.82
C LEU A 156 -11.88 4.47 -13.47
N VAL A 157 -13.07 4.36 -14.08
CA VAL A 157 -13.75 5.52 -14.68
C VAL A 157 -14.15 6.55 -13.61
N HIS A 158 -14.77 6.12 -12.51
CA HIS A 158 -15.15 7.03 -11.41
C HIS A 158 -13.93 7.67 -10.73
N SER A 159 -12.81 6.96 -10.70
CA SER A 159 -11.52 7.46 -10.24
C SER A 159 -10.83 8.42 -11.21
N GLU A 160 -11.48 8.76 -12.33
CA GLU A 160 -10.98 9.68 -13.37
C GLU A 160 -9.73 9.18 -14.09
N VAL A 161 -9.53 7.85 -14.13
CA VAL A 161 -8.45 7.25 -14.90
C VAL A 161 -8.78 7.36 -16.38
N THR A 162 -7.85 7.91 -17.15
CA THR A 162 -7.98 8.09 -18.60
C THR A 162 -8.26 6.76 -19.28
N MET A 163 -9.36 6.66 -20.02
CA MET A 163 -9.67 5.45 -20.78
C MET A 163 -8.69 5.26 -21.94
N PRO A 164 -8.35 4.01 -22.30
CA PRO A 164 -7.49 3.75 -23.45
C PRO A 164 -8.20 4.17 -24.75
N SER A 165 -7.43 4.75 -25.68
CA SER A 165 -7.94 5.06 -27.03
C SER A 165 -8.29 3.80 -27.81
N GLU A 166 -7.58 2.71 -27.55
CA GLU A 166 -7.77 1.40 -28.16
C GLU A 166 -7.88 0.34 -27.06
N TRP A 167 -8.94 -0.46 -27.10
CA TRP A 167 -9.13 -1.55 -26.15
C TRP A 167 -8.34 -2.79 -26.60
N PRO A 168 -7.80 -3.60 -25.67
CA PRO A 168 -7.11 -4.82 -26.02
C PRO A 168 -7.96 -5.73 -26.91
N ALA A 169 -7.32 -6.40 -27.86
CA ALA A 169 -7.99 -7.34 -28.75
C ALA A 169 -8.75 -8.41 -27.96
N GLY A 170 -10.00 -8.68 -28.35
CA GLY A 170 -10.85 -9.64 -27.66
C GLY A 170 -11.60 -9.09 -26.43
N THR A 171 -11.45 -7.79 -26.11
CA THR A 171 -12.29 -7.15 -25.08
C THR A 171 -13.77 -7.27 -25.46
N PRO A 172 -14.64 -7.78 -24.56
CA PRO A 172 -16.07 -7.87 -24.84
C PRO A 172 -16.71 -6.49 -25.10
N GLU A 173 -17.53 -6.38 -26.15
CA GLU A 173 -18.27 -5.16 -26.52
C GLU A 173 -19.02 -4.54 -25.32
N MET A 174 -19.61 -5.40 -24.47
CA MET A 174 -20.33 -4.97 -23.27
C MET A 174 -19.45 -4.24 -22.25
N ILE A 175 -18.18 -4.59 -22.12
CA ILE A 175 -17.23 -3.91 -21.21
C ILE A 175 -16.88 -2.53 -21.76
N ILE A 176 -16.65 -2.43 -23.07
CA ILE A 176 -16.38 -1.15 -23.74
C ILE A 176 -17.60 -0.23 -23.62
N ALA A 177 -18.80 -0.76 -23.87
CA ALA A 177 -20.05 -0.01 -23.74
C ALA A 177 -20.30 0.44 -22.29
N LEU A 178 -19.99 -0.41 -21.31
CA LEU A 178 -20.07 -0.06 -19.89
C LEU A 178 -19.15 1.12 -19.54
N ALA A 179 -17.88 1.05 -19.93
CA ALA A 179 -16.90 2.09 -19.63
C ALA A 179 -17.32 3.45 -20.20
N LYS A 180 -17.71 3.48 -21.49
CA LYS A 180 -18.21 4.69 -22.17
C LYS A 180 -19.46 5.26 -21.50
N ARG A 181 -20.38 4.40 -21.07
CA ARG A 181 -21.58 4.83 -20.35
C ARG A 181 -21.21 5.47 -19.01
N CYS A 182 -20.31 4.87 -18.24
CA CYS A 182 -19.86 5.42 -16.97
C CYS A 182 -19.19 6.79 -17.14
N GLU A 183 -18.38 6.98 -18.18
CA GLU A 183 -17.73 8.27 -18.47
C GLU A 183 -18.78 9.35 -18.78
N GLU A 184 -19.75 9.03 -19.63
CA GLU A 184 -20.83 9.96 -19.98
C GLU A 184 -21.69 10.32 -18.75
N ASP A 185 -22.04 9.34 -17.92
CA ASP A 185 -22.78 9.56 -16.68
C ASP A 185 -22.01 10.51 -15.74
N GLN A 186 -20.70 10.31 -15.59
CA GLN A 186 -19.84 11.19 -14.79
C GLN A 186 -19.73 12.60 -15.37
N ARG A 187 -19.61 12.71 -16.71
CA ARG A 187 -19.58 14.00 -17.42
C ARG A 187 -20.87 14.79 -17.19
N ILE A 188 -22.02 14.12 -17.28
CA ILE A 188 -23.33 14.72 -17.01
C ILE A 188 -23.41 15.18 -15.55
N GLN A 189 -22.98 14.36 -14.58
CA GLN A 189 -22.97 14.73 -13.16
C GLN A 189 -22.12 15.98 -12.90
N LYS A 190 -20.91 16.06 -13.48
CA LYS A 190 -20.05 17.25 -13.38
C LYS A 190 -20.74 18.50 -13.93
N LEU A 191 -21.43 18.40 -15.07
CA LEU A 191 -22.19 19.51 -15.65
C LEU A 191 -23.38 19.94 -14.79
N MET A 192 -24.01 19.03 -14.05
CA MET A 192 -25.12 19.36 -13.14
C MET A 192 -24.65 20.04 -11.86
N LEU A 193 -23.48 19.67 -11.34
CA LEU A 193 -22.91 20.24 -10.11
C LEU A 193 -22.26 21.62 -10.30
N GLN A 194 -21.93 21.99 -11.55
CA GLN A 194 -21.35 23.28 -11.91
C GLN A 194 -22.40 24.36 -12.25
N ARG A 195 -23.69 24.06 -12.04
CA ARG A 195 -24.81 25.00 -12.18
C ARG A 195 -25.26 25.49 -10.81
#